data_AF-A0A088C8W7-F1
#
_entry.id   AF-A0A088C8W7-F1
#
_cell.length_a   1.000
_cell.length_b   1.000
_cell.length_c   1.000
_cell.angle_alpha   90.00
_cell.angle_beta   90.00
_cell.angle_gamma   90.00
#
_symmetry.space_group_name_H-M   'P 1'
#
loop_
_entity.id
_entity.type
_entity.pdbx_description
1 polymer ?
#
loop_
_entity_poly.entity_id
_entity_poly.type
_entity_poly.pdbx_seq_one_letter_code
_entity_poly.pdbx_strand_id
1 'polypeptide(L)'
;TTSGIPYNIINLAHGRAHNHGWTNGDSILADSGTEQLEFIALSQRTGDPKYQQKAENVIRQLQKIYPSDGLLPIYINPHSGTASYSKITFGAMGDSFYEYLLKVWIQGNKTESVKHYRQM
;
A
#
# COMPACT_ATOMS: atom_id res chain seq x y z
N THR A 1 0.27 2.65 12.32
CA THR A 1 0.06 4.11 12.35
C THR A 1 -1.43 4.39 12.50
N THR A 2 -1.84 5.63 12.78
CA THR A 2 -3.27 5.97 12.99
C THR A 2 -4.12 5.71 11.75
N SER A 3 -3.60 5.96 10.55
CA SER A 3 -4.30 5.66 9.29
C SER A 3 -4.25 4.18 8.92
N GLY A 4 -3.17 3.49 9.31
CA GLY A 4 -2.86 2.13 8.85
C GLY A 4 -1.90 2.06 7.67
N ILE A 5 -1.49 3.19 7.08
CA ILE A 5 -0.35 3.27 6.14
C ILE A 5 0.96 3.00 6.92
N PRO A 6 1.77 2.00 6.53
CA PRO A 6 2.99 1.65 7.26
C PRO A 6 4.07 2.73 7.11
N TYR A 7 5.01 2.76 8.07
CA TYR A 7 6.30 3.39 7.82
C TYR A 7 7.18 2.47 6.97
N ASN A 8 8.10 3.01 6.18
CA ASN A 8 8.89 2.23 5.22
C ASN A 8 10.15 1.58 5.82
N ILE A 9 10.57 1.96 7.03
CA ILE A 9 11.71 1.35 7.72
C ILE A 9 11.25 0.77 9.06
N ILE A 10 11.67 -0.45 9.37
CA ILE A 10 11.49 -1.06 10.68
C ILE A 10 12.78 -1.71 11.17
N ASN A 11 13.13 -1.46 12.44
CA ASN A 11 14.16 -2.23 13.13
C ASN A 11 13.57 -3.58 13.56
N LEU A 12 14.03 -4.68 12.96
CA LEU A 12 13.46 -6.01 13.23
C LEU A 12 13.68 -6.53 14.65
N ALA A 13 14.74 -6.08 15.34
CA ALA A 13 15.04 -6.52 16.70
C ALA A 13 14.16 -5.81 17.75
N HIS A 14 13.81 -4.54 17.51
CA HIS A 14 13.11 -3.69 18.50
C HIS A 14 11.71 -3.27 18.06
N GLY A 15 11.29 -3.55 16.82
CA GLY A 15 10.01 -3.12 16.27
C GLY A 15 9.87 -1.60 16.06
N ARG A 16 10.96 -0.83 16.19
CA ARG A 16 10.93 0.63 16.00
C ARG A 16 10.85 0.97 14.52
N ALA A 17 9.74 1.57 14.11
CA ALA A 17 9.47 1.93 12.73
C ALA A 17 9.53 3.46 12.51
N HIS A 18 10.02 3.89 11.35
CA HIS A 18 10.13 5.29 10.94
C HIS A 18 10.23 5.40 9.41
N ASN A 19 10.08 6.61 8.88
CA ASN A 19 10.31 6.90 7.46
C ASN A 19 11.70 7.52 7.23
N HIS A 20 12.13 7.53 5.98
CA HIS A 20 13.36 8.20 5.59
C HIS A 20 13.33 9.68 5.95
N GLY A 21 14.44 10.23 6.47
CA GLY A 21 14.49 11.65 6.86
C GLY A 21 14.20 12.62 5.70
N TRP A 22 14.53 12.25 4.47
CA TRP A 22 14.32 13.07 3.27
C TRP A 22 12.89 13.06 2.73
N THR A 23 11.98 12.21 3.27
CA THR A 23 10.55 12.25 2.93
C THR A 23 9.75 13.19 3.84
N ASN A 24 10.41 13.89 4.77
CA ASN A 24 9.76 14.73 5.77
C ASN A 24 8.67 13.99 6.58
N GLY A 25 8.88 12.67 6.81
CA GLY A 25 7.96 11.83 7.57
C GLY A 25 6.86 11.15 6.76
N ASP A 26 6.73 11.44 5.45
CA ASP A 26 5.80 10.74 4.58
C ASP A 26 6.30 9.36 4.17
N SER A 27 5.36 8.47 3.86
CA SER A 27 5.64 7.11 3.40
C SER A 27 5.56 7.05 1.88
N ILE A 28 6.36 6.18 1.28
CA ILE A 28 6.47 6.00 -0.17
C ILE A 28 5.29 5.12 -0.63
N LEU A 29 4.62 5.55 -1.70
CA LEU A 29 3.44 4.90 -2.28
C LEU A 29 3.74 3.45 -2.67
N ALA A 30 4.80 3.22 -3.47
CA ALA A 30 5.22 1.87 -3.87
C ALA A 30 5.52 0.99 -2.65
N ASP A 31 6.41 1.41 -1.75
CA ASP A 31 6.76 0.64 -0.54
C ASP A 31 5.55 0.30 0.34
N SER A 32 4.56 1.18 0.42
CA SER A 32 3.37 0.97 1.24
C SER A 32 2.33 0.09 0.53
N GLY A 33 2.25 0.20 -0.79
CA GLY A 33 1.22 -0.39 -1.64
C GLY A 33 1.68 -1.60 -2.46
N THR A 34 2.78 -2.26 -2.08
CA THR A 34 3.38 -3.39 -2.83
C THR A 34 3.75 -4.54 -1.90
N GLU A 35 2.83 -4.90 -1.01
CA GLU A 35 3.00 -6.02 -0.06
C GLU A 35 1.79 -6.98 -0.08
N GLN A 36 0.82 -6.71 -0.95
CA GLN A 36 -0.48 -7.38 -0.94
C GLN A 36 -0.35 -8.83 -1.39
N LEU A 37 0.42 -9.11 -2.44
CA LEU A 37 0.56 -10.48 -2.96
C LEU A 37 1.15 -11.42 -1.91
N GLU A 38 2.19 -10.96 -1.23
CA GLU A 38 2.96 -11.65 -0.20
C GLU A 38 2.08 -11.92 1.02
N PHE A 39 1.43 -10.88 1.54
CA PHE A 39 0.63 -10.98 2.75
C PHE A 39 -0.68 -11.75 2.52
N ILE A 40 -1.28 -11.67 1.33
CA ILE A 40 -2.41 -12.53 0.93
C ILE A 40 -1.96 -13.99 0.89
N ALA A 41 -0.86 -14.29 0.21
CA ALA A 41 -0.34 -15.65 0.13
C ALA A 41 0.05 -16.19 1.53
N LEU A 42 0.64 -15.36 2.37
CA LEU A 42 1.00 -15.73 3.74
C LEU A 42 -0.23 -16.09 4.57
N SER A 43 -1.31 -15.29 4.50
CA SER A 43 -2.58 -15.62 5.14
C SER A 43 -3.17 -16.94 4.62
N GLN A 44 -3.13 -17.18 3.32
CA GLN A 44 -3.61 -18.44 2.73
C GLN A 44 -2.82 -19.66 3.21
N ARG A 45 -1.50 -19.53 3.38
CA ARG A 45 -0.62 -20.64 3.78
C ARG A 45 -0.62 -20.92 5.28
N THR A 46 -0.80 -19.88 6.09
CA THR A 46 -0.78 -19.98 7.56
C THR A 46 -2.16 -20.18 8.17
N GLY A 47 -3.23 -19.84 7.44
CA GLY A 47 -4.59 -19.78 7.97
C GLY A 47 -4.86 -18.55 8.87
N ASP A 48 -3.88 -17.67 9.06
CA ASP A 48 -4.02 -16.46 9.88
C ASP A 48 -4.38 -15.26 8.99
N PRO A 49 -5.62 -14.72 9.08
CA PRO A 49 -6.07 -13.66 8.19
C PRO A 49 -5.42 -12.30 8.47
N LYS A 50 -4.68 -12.14 9.58
CA LYS A 50 -4.13 -10.84 9.98
C LYS A 50 -3.21 -10.24 8.92
N TYR A 51 -2.45 -11.07 8.19
CA TYR A 51 -1.50 -10.58 7.18
C TYR A 51 -2.25 -9.92 6.03
N GLN A 52 -3.16 -10.65 5.37
CA GLN A 52 -4.04 -10.10 4.33
C GLN A 52 -4.79 -8.87 4.83
N GLN A 53 -5.40 -8.93 6.02
CA GLN A 53 -6.17 -7.80 6.57
C GLN A 53 -5.33 -6.53 6.71
N LYS A 54 -4.06 -6.66 7.11
CA LYS A 54 -3.13 -5.53 7.23
C LYS A 54 -2.78 -4.95 5.86
N ALA A 55 -2.37 -5.77 4.91
CA ALA A 55 -1.98 -5.30 3.58
C ALA A 55 -3.16 -4.69 2.79
N GLU A 56 -4.35 -5.29 2.87
CA GLU A 56 -5.54 -4.74 2.23
C GLU A 56 -6.06 -3.47 2.92
N ASN A 57 -5.83 -3.30 4.23
CA ASN A 57 -6.22 -2.06 4.89
C ASN A 57 -5.51 -0.86 4.27
N VAL A 58 -4.26 -1.01 3.82
CA VAL A 58 -3.53 0.04 3.09
C VAL A 58 -4.28 0.45 1.83
N ILE A 59 -4.67 -0.54 1.01
CA ILE A 59 -5.42 -0.30 -0.24
C ILE A 59 -6.76 0.39 0.04
N ARG A 60 -7.47 -0.04 1.08
CA ARG A 60 -8.72 0.63 1.52
C ARG A 60 -8.50 2.08 1.95
N GLN A 61 -7.36 2.43 2.55
CA GLN A 61 -7.06 3.83 2.86
C GLN A 61 -6.74 4.63 1.60
N LEU A 62 -5.90 4.08 0.70
CA LEU A 62 -5.55 4.73 -0.56
C LEU A 62 -6.78 4.95 -1.45
N GLN A 63 -7.75 4.01 -1.43
CA GLN A 63 -9.02 4.14 -2.16
C GLN A 63 -9.81 5.39 -1.77
N LYS A 64 -9.75 5.84 -0.49
CA LYS A 64 -10.48 7.03 -0.02
C LYS A 64 -9.96 8.33 -0.62
N ILE A 65 -8.71 8.33 -1.04
CA ILE A 65 -8.01 9.48 -1.62
C ILE A 65 -7.69 9.27 -3.10
N TYR A 66 -8.20 8.19 -3.70
CA TYR A 66 -7.86 7.79 -5.04
C TYR A 66 -8.52 8.76 -6.05
N PRO A 67 -7.73 9.47 -6.87
CA PRO A 67 -8.26 10.49 -7.75
C PRO A 67 -8.93 9.87 -8.98
N SER A 68 -9.78 10.65 -9.65
CA SER A 68 -10.55 10.19 -10.82
C SER A 68 -9.68 9.86 -12.04
N ASP A 69 -8.48 10.42 -12.13
CA ASP A 69 -7.49 10.11 -13.17
C ASP A 69 -6.62 8.89 -12.82
N GLY A 70 -6.78 8.34 -11.62
CA GLY A 70 -6.05 7.18 -11.12
C GLY A 70 -4.61 7.45 -10.72
N LEU A 71 -4.16 8.71 -10.63
CA LEU A 71 -2.76 9.05 -10.42
C LEU A 71 -2.48 9.55 -8.99
N LEU A 72 -1.89 8.70 -8.15
CA LEU A 72 -1.47 9.08 -6.80
C LEU A 72 -0.04 9.68 -6.80
N PRO A 73 0.21 10.73 -5.98
CA PRO A 73 1.56 11.18 -5.67
C PRO A 73 2.37 10.13 -4.92
N ILE A 74 3.70 10.15 -5.08
CA ILE A 74 4.59 9.14 -4.47
C ILE A 74 4.69 9.20 -2.93
N TYR A 75 4.22 10.29 -2.30
CA TYR A 75 4.24 10.45 -0.84
C TYR A 75 2.84 10.44 -0.23
N ILE A 76 2.67 9.62 0.80
CA ILE A 76 1.44 9.45 1.57
C ILE A 76 1.74 9.68 3.05
N ASN A 77 0.97 10.54 3.69
CA ASN A 77 1.17 10.81 5.11
C ASN A 77 0.68 9.61 5.96
N PRO A 78 1.55 8.99 6.79
CA PRO A 78 1.19 7.80 7.54
C PRO A 78 0.17 8.04 8.68
N HIS A 79 -0.02 9.29 9.12
CA HIS A 79 -0.91 9.61 10.22
C HIS A 79 -2.31 9.97 9.72
N SER A 80 -2.41 10.85 8.73
CA SER A 80 -3.69 11.26 8.15
C SER A 80 -4.20 10.30 7.06
N GLY A 81 -3.32 9.54 6.42
CA GLY A 81 -3.65 8.70 5.26
C GLY A 81 -3.94 9.50 3.98
N THR A 82 -3.56 10.79 3.94
CA THR A 82 -3.74 11.67 2.78
C THR A 82 -2.50 11.72 1.90
N ALA A 83 -2.68 11.97 0.61
CA ALA A 83 -1.54 12.23 -0.28
C ALA A 83 -0.90 13.58 0.04
N SER A 84 0.44 13.60 0.03
CA SER A 84 1.24 14.81 0.12
C SER A 84 1.59 15.31 -1.29
N TYR A 85 1.75 16.62 -1.44
CA TYR A 85 2.21 17.20 -2.70
C TYR A 85 3.60 16.65 -3.04
N SER A 86 3.69 15.87 -4.11
CA SER A 86 4.91 15.21 -4.56
C SER A 86 4.80 14.80 -6.03
N LYS A 87 5.88 14.27 -6.60
CA LYS A 87 5.91 13.79 -7.99
C LYS A 87 4.87 12.69 -8.19
N ILE A 88 4.22 12.69 -9.34
CA ILE A 88 3.45 11.55 -9.85
C ILE A 88 4.32 10.86 -10.91
N THR A 89 4.52 9.56 -10.79
CA THR A 89 5.36 8.80 -11.72
C THR A 89 5.04 7.31 -11.70
N PHE A 90 5.26 6.66 -12.84
CA PHE A 90 5.31 5.20 -12.99
C PHE A 90 6.74 4.64 -12.84
N GLY A 91 7.69 5.45 -12.37
CA GLY A 91 9.03 5.00 -12.02
C GLY A 91 9.18 4.77 -10.52
N ALA A 92 10.43 4.80 -10.06
CA ALA A 92 10.78 4.58 -8.65
C ALA A 92 9.85 5.35 -7.70
N MET A 93 9.45 4.67 -6.62
CA MET A 93 8.55 5.16 -5.55
C MET A 93 7.06 5.20 -5.90
N GLY A 94 6.67 4.99 -7.16
CA GLY A 94 5.26 4.93 -7.58
C GLY A 94 4.89 3.71 -8.44
N ASP A 95 5.84 3.15 -9.19
CA ASP A 95 5.71 2.01 -10.11
C ASP A 95 4.86 0.85 -9.58
N SER A 96 5.35 0.16 -8.55
CA SER A 96 4.85 -1.16 -8.16
C SER A 96 3.49 -1.11 -7.47
N PHE A 97 3.04 0.06 -7.02
CA PHE A 97 1.67 0.26 -6.57
C PHE A 97 0.67 -0.09 -7.69
N TYR A 98 0.86 0.47 -8.89
CA TYR A 98 0.01 0.20 -10.04
C TYR A 98 0.14 -1.24 -10.53
N GLU A 99 1.34 -1.80 -10.44
CA GLU A 99 1.60 -3.22 -10.74
C GLU A 99 0.76 -4.14 -9.84
N TYR A 100 0.67 -3.83 -8.54
CA TYR A 100 -0.01 -4.67 -7.57
C TYR A 100 -1.53 -4.57 -7.66
N LEU A 101 -2.08 -3.44 -8.11
CA LEU A 101 -3.51 -3.36 -8.46
C LEU A 101 -3.89 -4.44 -9.48
N LEU A 102 -3.12 -4.56 -10.57
CA LEU A 102 -3.35 -5.59 -11.57
C LEU A 102 -3.04 -7.00 -11.04
N LYS A 103 -1.89 -7.19 -10.38
CA LYS A 103 -1.46 -8.53 -9.95
C LYS A 103 -2.39 -9.13 -8.91
N VAL A 104 -2.90 -8.35 -7.96
CA VAL A 104 -3.85 -8.85 -6.95
C VAL A 104 -5.19 -9.20 -7.59
N TRP A 105 -5.67 -8.40 -8.56
CA TRP A 105 -6.85 -8.74 -9.35
C TRP A 105 -6.71 -10.10 -10.06
N ILE A 106 -5.52 -10.39 -10.61
CA ILE A 106 -5.21 -11.68 -11.22
C ILE A 106 -5.07 -12.79 -10.17
N GLN A 107 -4.37 -12.54 -9.06
CA GLN A 107 -4.17 -13.51 -7.96
C GLN A 107 -5.51 -13.96 -7.35
N GLY A 108 -6.45 -13.02 -7.17
CA GLY A 108 -7.82 -13.29 -6.70
C GLY A 108 -8.76 -13.85 -7.78
N ASN A 109 -8.19 -14.40 -8.87
CA ASN A 109 -8.88 -15.02 -10.00
C ASN A 109 -10.00 -14.16 -10.61
N LYS A 110 -9.83 -12.83 -10.61
CA LYS A 110 -10.78 -11.88 -11.20
C LYS A 110 -12.21 -11.99 -10.61
N THR A 111 -12.31 -12.28 -9.31
CA THR A 111 -13.59 -12.45 -8.61
C THR A 111 -14.09 -11.14 -7.97
N GLU A 112 -15.37 -11.07 -7.65
CA GLU A 112 -15.96 -9.88 -6.99
C GLU A 112 -15.25 -9.51 -5.67
N SER A 113 -14.63 -10.48 -4.99
CA SER A 113 -13.88 -10.25 -3.73
C SER A 113 -12.71 -9.27 -3.88
N VAL A 114 -12.05 -9.25 -5.04
CA VAL A 114 -10.88 -8.40 -5.34
C VAL A 114 -11.18 -7.30 -6.36
N LYS A 115 -12.46 -7.07 -6.70
CA LYS A 115 -12.87 -6.11 -7.74
C LYS A 115 -12.42 -4.68 -7.49
N HIS A 116 -12.30 -4.29 -6.22
CA HIS A 116 -11.84 -2.96 -5.83
C HIS A 116 -10.44 -2.65 -6.40
N TYR A 117 -9.55 -3.64 -6.52
CA TYR A 117 -8.24 -3.45 -7.15
C TYR A 117 -8.30 -3.13 -8.65
N ARG A 118 -9.37 -3.53 -9.35
CA ARG A 118 -9.58 -3.19 -10.77
C ARG A 118 -10.24 -1.83 -10.96
N GLN A 119 -10.98 -1.37 -9.95
CA GLN A 119 -11.75 -0.13 -10.01
C GLN A 119 -10.94 1.08 -9.55
N MET A 120 -9.86 0.83 -8.80
CA MET A 120 -8.73 1.73 -8.69
C MET A 120 -7.91 1.60 -9.97
#